data_AF-A0A9D6XUN6-F1
#
_entry.id   AF-A0A9D6XUN6-F1
#
_cell.length_a   1.000
_cell.length_b   1.000
_cell.length_c   1.000
_cell.angle_alpha   90.00
_cell.angle_beta   90.00
_cell.angle_gamma   90.00
#
_symmetry.space_group_name_H-M   'P 1'
#
loop_
_entity.id
_entity.type
_entity.pdbx_description
1 polymer ?
#
loop_
_entity_poly.entity_id
_entity_poly.type
_entity_poly.pdbx_seq_one_letter_code
_entity_poly.pdbx_strand_id
1 'polypeptide(L)'
;MKSFFQFLGRAYKYFRGTKRVWRKPPRADLLIIDRGTASPLDEMFAHHNPHIMDIRGESVNMLALLRAVPKIHLGAVAYLEAYIDFVNPKLILSRTDNNPTLWQLKRRPNSTYKVALIQNGWR
;
A
#
# COMPACT_ATOMS: atom_id res chain seq x y z
N MET A 1 15.05 -19.92 -18.98
CA MET A 1 13.75 -20.61 -18.73
C MET A 1 13.51 -21.00 -17.27
N LYS A 2 14.45 -21.65 -16.55
CA LYS A 2 14.26 -22.01 -15.12
C LYS A 2 13.87 -20.84 -14.18
N SER A 3 14.45 -19.65 -14.40
CA SER A 3 14.15 -18.43 -13.63
C SER A 3 12.69 -17.96 -13.78
N PHE A 4 12.12 -18.05 -15.00
CA PHE A 4 10.76 -17.63 -15.27
C PHE A 4 9.73 -18.53 -14.59
N PHE A 5 9.92 -19.85 -14.64
CA PHE A 5 9.06 -20.79 -13.93
C PHE A 5 9.18 -20.67 -12.41
N GLN A 6 10.37 -20.37 -11.87
CA GLN A 6 10.54 -20.07 -10.45
C GLN A 6 9.82 -18.76 -10.05
N PHE A 7 9.89 -17.74 -10.89
CA PHE A 7 9.15 -16.50 -10.70
C PHE A 7 7.64 -16.73 -10.71
N LEU A 8 7.12 -17.49 -11.68
CA LEU A 8 5.71 -17.90 -11.75
C LEU A 8 5.29 -18.71 -10.53
N GLY A 9 6.12 -19.64 -10.07
CA GLY A 9 5.85 -20.43 -8.85
C GLY A 9 5.78 -19.55 -7.59
N ARG A 10 6.68 -18.57 -7.45
CA ARG A 10 6.64 -17.59 -6.35
C ARG A 10 5.41 -16.70 -6.42
N ALA A 11 5.08 -16.18 -7.61
CA ALA A 11 3.88 -15.39 -7.83
C ALA A 11 2.62 -16.20 -7.51
N TYR A 12 2.52 -17.43 -8.00
CA TYR A 12 1.39 -18.33 -7.72
C TYR A 12 1.25 -18.63 -6.22
N LYS A 13 2.34 -18.92 -5.51
CA LYS A 13 2.33 -19.11 -4.05
C LYS A 13 1.81 -17.88 -3.33
N TYR A 14 2.24 -16.69 -3.74
CA TYR A 14 1.76 -15.42 -3.22
C TYR A 14 0.26 -15.22 -3.47
N PHE A 15 -0.20 -15.40 -4.71
CA PHE A 15 -1.60 -15.24 -5.09
C PHE A 15 -2.56 -16.30 -4.52
N ARG A 16 -2.06 -17.46 -4.10
CA ARG A 16 -2.88 -18.54 -3.52
C ARG A 16 -3.22 -18.29 -2.05
N GLY A 17 -2.34 -17.64 -1.29
CA GLY A 17 -2.57 -17.27 0.11
C GLY A 17 -3.21 -15.89 0.31
N THR A 18 -3.23 -15.05 -0.73
CA THR A 18 -3.67 -13.65 -0.62
C THR A 18 -5.14 -13.49 -1.00
N LYS A 19 -5.91 -12.77 -0.19
CA LYS A 19 -7.30 -12.43 -0.52
C LYS A 19 -7.34 -11.46 -1.71
N ARG A 20 -8.08 -11.82 -2.76
CA ARG A 20 -8.23 -10.99 -3.97
C ARG A 20 -9.44 -10.08 -3.81
N VAL A 21 -9.22 -8.79 -3.84
CA VAL A 21 -10.27 -7.77 -3.70
C VAL A 21 -10.54 -7.14 -5.06
N TRP A 22 -11.76 -7.34 -5.56
CA TRP A 22 -12.22 -6.79 -6.85
C TRP A 22 -13.04 -5.51 -6.70
N ARG A 23 -13.14 -4.97 -5.48
CA ARG A 23 -13.83 -3.72 -5.19
C ARG A 23 -12.86 -2.56 -5.34
N LYS A 24 -13.31 -1.45 -5.90
CA LYS A 24 -12.55 -0.20 -5.95
C LYS A 24 -12.24 0.27 -4.52
N PRO A 25 -11.00 0.69 -4.21
CA PRO A 25 -10.71 1.33 -2.94
C PRO A 25 -11.63 2.54 -2.72
N PRO A 26 -12.23 2.71 -1.54
CA PRO A 26 -13.01 3.89 -1.23
C PRO A 26 -12.10 5.12 -1.18
N ARG A 27 -12.70 6.30 -1.41
CA ARG A 27 -11.99 7.56 -1.13
C ARG A 27 -11.90 7.76 0.37
N ALA A 28 -10.75 8.24 0.85
CA ALA A 28 -10.53 8.55 2.26
C ALA A 28 -9.46 9.62 2.39
N ASP A 29 -9.66 10.58 3.28
CA ASP A 29 -8.69 11.65 3.55
C ASP A 29 -7.41 11.12 4.23
N LEU A 30 -7.53 10.01 4.98
CA LEU A 30 -6.44 9.33 5.64
C LEU A 30 -6.28 7.90 5.11
N LEU A 31 -5.09 7.60 4.58
CA LEU A 31 -4.69 6.26 4.16
C LEU A 31 -3.63 5.73 5.12
N ILE A 32 -3.95 4.64 5.82
CA ILE A 32 -2.99 3.92 6.65
C ILE A 32 -2.42 2.77 5.84
N ILE A 33 -1.10 2.74 5.71
CA ILE A 33 -0.35 1.66 5.08
C ILE A 33 0.16 0.73 6.16
N ASP A 34 -0.09 -0.56 5.97
CA ASP A 34 0.20 -1.65 6.91
C ASP A 34 -0.83 -1.78 8.03
N ARG A 35 -1.64 -2.82 7.97
CA ARG A 35 -2.52 -3.27 9.05
C ARG A 35 -1.69 -3.95 10.13
N GLY A 36 -0.79 -3.21 10.77
CA GLY A 36 -0.11 -3.74 11.96
C GLY A 36 -1.15 -4.03 13.05
N THR A 37 -0.95 -5.11 13.82
CA THR A 37 -1.79 -5.48 14.96
C THR A 37 -2.15 -4.26 15.81
N ALA A 38 -3.45 -4.11 16.08
CA ALA A 38 -4.14 -3.11 16.91
C ALA A 38 -3.24 -1.95 17.36
N SER A 39 -3.26 -0.85 16.60
CA SER A 39 -2.43 0.30 16.90
C SER A 39 -3.20 1.34 17.72
N PRO A 40 -2.55 2.02 18.68
CA PRO A 40 -3.08 3.27 19.24
C PRO A 40 -3.41 4.30 18.15
N LEU A 41 -2.78 4.21 16.98
CA LEU A 41 -3.08 5.06 15.83
C LEU A 41 -4.49 4.82 15.28
N ASP A 42 -4.97 3.58 15.28
CA ASP A 42 -6.32 3.27 14.81
C ASP A 42 -7.35 3.93 15.73
N GLU A 43 -7.07 3.99 17.04
CA GLU A 43 -7.89 4.70 18.03
C GLU A 43 -7.76 6.23 17.91
N MET A 44 -6.53 6.75 17.85
CA MET A 44 -6.25 8.19 17.70
C MET A 44 -6.87 8.78 16.44
N PHE A 45 -6.94 8.00 15.35
CA PHE A 45 -7.48 8.43 14.07
C PHE A 45 -8.86 7.83 13.76
N ALA A 46 -9.50 7.14 14.69
CA ALA A 46 -10.82 6.52 14.48
C ALA A 46 -11.86 7.53 13.98
N HIS A 47 -11.82 8.76 14.49
CA HIS A 47 -12.73 9.84 14.11
C HIS A 47 -12.54 10.35 12.67
N HIS A 48 -11.43 10.00 12.02
CA HIS A 48 -11.13 10.39 10.64
C HIS A 48 -11.48 9.31 9.60
N ASN A 49 -12.12 8.21 10.03
CA ASN A 49 -12.51 7.07 9.17
C ASN A 49 -11.39 6.64 8.20
N PRO A 50 -10.23 6.20 8.74
CA PRO A 50 -9.08 5.87 7.92
C PRO A 50 -9.37 4.69 6.99
N HIS A 51 -8.89 4.78 5.75
CA HIS A 51 -8.84 3.60 4.88
C HIS A 51 -7.51 2.88 5.09
N ILE A 52 -7.57 1.57 5.31
CA ILE A 52 -6.39 0.74 5.55
C ILE A 52 -6.03 -0.02 4.28
N MET A 53 -4.75 0.06 3.91
CA MET A 53 -4.16 -0.71 2.83
C MET A 53 -3.24 -1.80 3.40
N ASP A 54 -3.61 -3.04 3.12
CA ASP A 54 -2.81 -4.21 3.46
C ASP A 54 -1.61 -4.33 2.51
N ILE A 55 -0.40 -4.43 3.05
CA ILE A 55 0.85 -4.59 2.26
C ILE A 55 1.59 -5.90 2.53
N ARG A 56 1.14 -6.69 3.51
CA ARG A 56 1.78 -7.96 3.94
C ARG A 56 1.29 -9.20 3.17
N GLY A 57 0.58 -9.01 2.06
CA GLY A 57 -0.04 -10.12 1.31
C GLY A 57 -1.32 -10.67 1.94
N GLU A 58 -1.94 -9.93 2.87
CA GLU A 58 -3.23 -10.28 3.45
C GLU A 58 -4.34 -10.11 2.41
N SER A 59 -4.28 -8.99 1.68
CA SER A 59 -5.14 -8.73 0.54
C SER A 59 -4.42 -8.00 -0.58
N VAL A 60 -4.88 -8.22 -1.82
CA VAL A 60 -4.43 -7.50 -3.02
C VAL A 60 -5.66 -6.98 -3.74
N ASN A 61 -5.65 -5.69 -4.06
CA ASN A 61 -6.68 -5.05 -4.85
C ASN A 61 -6.38 -5.24 -6.33
N MET A 62 -7.20 -6.06 -6.99
CA MET A 62 -6.98 -6.42 -8.38
C MET A 62 -7.19 -5.24 -9.32
N LEU A 63 -8.05 -4.28 -8.98
CA LEU A 63 -8.27 -3.08 -9.80
C LEU A 63 -7.05 -2.15 -9.75
N ALA A 64 -6.45 -1.96 -8.57
CA ALA A 64 -5.19 -1.23 -8.43
C ALA A 64 -4.05 -1.93 -9.18
N LEU A 65 -4.00 -3.27 -9.13
CA LEU A 65 -3.02 -4.06 -9.85
C LEU A 65 -3.16 -3.88 -11.37
N LEU A 66 -4.37 -3.99 -11.91
CA LEU A 66 -4.63 -3.77 -13.34
C LEU A 66 -4.28 -2.33 -13.77
N ARG A 67 -4.60 -1.33 -12.94
CA ARG A 67 -4.25 0.08 -13.20
C ARG A 67 -2.74 0.35 -13.11
N ALA A 68 -1.98 -0.50 -12.43
CA ALA A 68 -0.53 -0.41 -12.35
C ALA A 68 0.19 -1.01 -13.57
N VAL A 69 -0.44 -1.92 -14.33
CA VAL A 69 0.15 -2.58 -15.52
C VAL A 69 0.66 -1.58 -16.59
N PRO A 70 -0.07 -0.51 -16.96
CA PRO A 70 0.41 0.42 -17.98
C PRO A 70 1.48 1.41 -17.47
N LYS A 71 1.84 1.39 -16.18
CA LYS A 71 2.83 2.33 -15.63
C LYS A 71 4.24 1.91 -16.06
N ILE A 72 5.04 2.90 -16.47
CA ILE A 72 6.39 2.73 -17.04
C ILE A 72 7.34 2.01 -16.07
N HIS A 73 7.13 2.16 -14.76
CA HIS A 73 7.87 1.43 -13.73
C HIS A 73 7.05 0.24 -13.22
N LEU A 74 7.53 -0.98 -13.49
CA LEU A 74 6.89 -2.20 -12.97
C LEU A 74 7.31 -2.43 -11.52
N GLY A 75 6.35 -2.76 -10.64
CA GLY A 75 6.63 -3.20 -9.27
C GLY A 75 5.72 -2.61 -8.20
N ALA A 76 6.13 -2.78 -6.94
CA ALA A 76 5.36 -2.37 -5.76
C ALA A 76 5.02 -0.87 -5.74
N VAL A 77 5.90 -0.03 -6.30
CA VAL A 77 5.67 1.43 -6.42
C VAL A 77 4.46 1.73 -7.31
N ALA A 78 4.36 1.13 -8.50
CA ALA A 78 3.23 1.37 -9.40
C ALA A 78 1.90 0.92 -8.82
N TYR A 79 1.90 -0.25 -8.16
CA TYR A 79 0.71 -0.73 -7.46
C TYR A 79 0.28 0.24 -6.37
N LEU A 80 1.22 0.70 -5.54
CA LEU A 80 0.94 1.62 -4.45
C LEU A 80 0.39 2.95 -4.97
N GLU A 81 1.00 3.52 -6.00
CA GLU A 81 0.48 4.73 -6.62
C GLU A 81 -0.91 4.53 -7.22
N ALA A 82 -1.15 3.43 -7.94
CA ALA A 82 -2.46 3.16 -8.52
C ALA A 82 -3.53 3.01 -7.42
N TYR A 83 -3.15 2.46 -6.27
CA TYR A 83 -4.01 2.40 -5.09
C TYR A 83 -4.27 3.80 -4.51
N ILE A 84 -3.23 4.62 -4.35
CA ILE A 84 -3.32 6.01 -3.87
C ILE A 84 -4.20 6.84 -4.81
N ASP A 85 -4.08 6.66 -6.14
CA ASP A 85 -4.90 7.35 -7.14
C ASP A 85 -6.41 7.05 -6.94
N PHE A 86 -6.76 5.84 -6.50
CA PHE A 86 -8.14 5.48 -6.21
C PHE A 86 -8.66 6.09 -4.90
N VAL A 87 -7.85 6.05 -3.85
CA VAL A 87 -8.21 6.55 -2.51
C VAL A 87 -8.20 8.08 -2.47
N ASN A 88 -7.28 8.71 -3.21
CA ASN A 88 -7.01 10.15 -3.22
C ASN A 88 -6.89 10.76 -1.81
N PRO A 89 -5.94 10.29 -0.97
CA PRO A 89 -5.79 10.75 0.40
C PRO A 89 -5.15 12.13 0.50
N LYS A 90 -5.38 12.81 1.62
CA LYS A 90 -4.65 14.03 2.02
C LYS A 90 -3.43 13.66 2.88
N LEU A 91 -3.53 12.60 3.67
CA LEU A 91 -2.47 12.09 4.52
C LEU A 91 -2.30 10.58 4.32
N ILE A 92 -1.05 10.18 4.09
CA ILE A 92 -0.62 8.79 4.08
C ILE A 92 0.21 8.56 5.35
N LEU A 93 -0.23 7.61 6.16
CA LEU A 93 0.43 7.23 7.39
C LEU A 93 1.04 5.84 7.21
N SER A 94 2.30 5.67 7.60
CA SER A 94 2.93 4.36 7.68
C SER A 94 3.65 4.19 9.01
N ARG A 95 3.51 3.00 9.59
CA ARG A 95 4.22 2.57 10.80
C ARG A 95 5.62 2.01 10.51
N THR A 96 5.94 1.78 9.24
CA THR A 96 7.25 1.30 8.81
C THR A 96 7.99 2.45 8.14
N ASP A 97 9.14 2.80 8.70
CA ASP A 97 10.10 3.74 8.11
C ASP A 97 11.13 3.04 7.21
N ASN A 98 11.21 1.71 7.27
CA ASN A 98 12.17 0.91 6.52
C ASN A 98 11.77 0.61 5.07
N ASN A 99 10.60 1.07 4.61
CA ASN A 99 10.12 0.80 3.25
C ASN A 99 10.61 1.88 2.27
N PRO A 100 11.52 1.56 1.32
CA PRO A 100 12.08 2.54 0.39
C PRO A 100 11.02 3.18 -0.53
N THR A 101 9.95 2.44 -0.85
CA THR A 101 8.85 2.94 -1.68
C THR A 101 8.13 4.11 -1.00
N LEU A 102 7.97 4.07 0.32
CA LEU A 102 7.32 5.15 1.06
C LEU A 102 8.17 6.42 1.11
N TRP A 103 9.50 6.25 1.18
CA TRP A 103 10.43 7.37 1.06
C TRP A 103 10.38 8.01 -0.32
N GLN A 104 10.26 7.21 -1.38
CA GLN A 104 10.08 7.75 -2.74
C GLN A 104 8.80 8.57 -2.86
N LEU A 105 7.68 8.08 -2.29
CA LEU A 105 6.42 8.84 -2.26
C LEU A 105 6.54 10.14 -1.47
N LYS A 106 7.21 10.11 -0.31
CA LYS A 106 7.42 11.28 0.56
C LYS A 106 8.25 12.37 -0.12
N ARG A 107 9.23 11.98 -0.94
CA ARG A 107 10.13 12.90 -1.66
C ARG A 107 9.54 13.44 -2.96
N ARG A 108 8.34 13.01 -3.36
CA ARG A 108 7.73 13.44 -4.62
C ARG A 108 7.31 14.92 -4.55
N PRO A 109 7.86 15.79 -5.41
CA PRO A 109 7.46 17.19 -5.46
C PRO A 109 6.00 17.30 -5.94
N ASN A 110 5.29 18.33 -5.48
CA ASN A 110 3.92 18.67 -5.89
C ASN A 110 2.90 17.53 -5.70
N SER A 111 3.09 16.69 -4.69
CA SER A 111 2.11 15.66 -4.32
C SER A 111 0.88 16.30 -3.66
N THR A 112 -0.30 15.76 -3.95
CA THR A 112 -1.59 16.17 -3.36
C THR A 112 -1.79 15.65 -1.93
N TYR A 113 -0.87 14.80 -1.47
CA TYR A 113 -0.90 14.12 -0.18
C TYR A 113 0.39 14.40 0.60
N LYS A 114 0.30 14.33 1.93
CA LYS A 114 1.47 14.31 2.82
C LYS A 114 1.78 12.88 3.24
N VAL A 115 3.06 12.55 3.44
CA VAL A 115 3.49 11.23 3.93
C VAL A 115 4.12 11.37 5.32
N ALA A 116 3.50 10.75 6.32
CA ALA A 116 3.99 10.63 7.67
C ALA A 116 4.48 9.21 7.91
N LEU A 117 5.77 9.08 8.24
CA LEU A 117 6.40 7.80 8.59
C LEU A 117 6.64 7.84 10.10
N ILE A 118 5.96 6.96 10.83
CA ILE A 118 6.05 6.87 12.29
C ILE A 118 6.81 5.58 12.60
N GLN A 119 7.99 5.72 13.19
CA GLN A 119 8.72 4.58 13.74
C GLN A 119 8.25 4.36 15.18
N ASN A 120 8.03 3.10 15.58
CA ASN A 120 7.86 2.76 16.99
C ASN A 120 9.19 3.05 17.71
N GLY A 121 9.26 4.14 18.46
CA GLY A 121 10.47 4.66 19.10
C GLY A 121 10.94 3.90 20.34
N TRP A 122 10.68 2.59 20.44
CA TRP A 122 11.20 1.76 21.53
C TRP A 122 11.90 0.54 20.96
N ARG A 123 13.22 0.59 20.93
CA ARG A 123 14.11 -0.56 20.87
C ARG A 123 15.08 -0.44 22.04
#